data_AF-A0A957NTW2-F1
#
_entry.id   AF-A0A957NTW2-F1
#
_cell.length_a   1.000
_cell.length_b   1.000
_cell.length_c   1.000
_cell.angle_alpha   90.00
_cell.angle_beta   90.00
_cell.angle_gamma   90.00
#
_symmetry.space_group_name_H-M   'P 1'
#
loop_
_entity.id
_entity.type
_entity.pdbx_description
1 polymer ?
#
loop_
_entity_poly.entity_id
_entity_poly.type
_entity_poly.pdbx_seq_one_letter_code
_entity_poly.pdbx_strand_id
1 'polypeptide(L)'
;LVLFFGLLGLMALLLSYGDNGFLYPLFYKIAPGWNYFRGQERTAYLVTLALSVLSGIGLAAFTEMPLARRRLLGLAFCGAAIGMVYGVGLLYQLNGATAISEWRYLAIAFMTLLLASFFGLLVWLPGWGHGRSFALLVLALVNLFWTNMGTNISDFGPARKTILAPEMEALATALAAQSDASDLPGRVYNEFRLYEDY
;
A
#
# COMPACT_ATOMS: atom_id res chain seq x y z
N LEU A 1 -0.87 22.58 10.08
CA LEU A 1 -1.49 21.53 9.25
C LEU A 1 -0.45 20.54 8.72
N VAL A 2 0.60 21.00 8.00
CA VAL A 2 1.69 20.13 7.52
C VAL A 2 2.36 19.33 8.66
N LEU A 3 2.80 19.98 9.74
CA LEU A 3 3.41 19.29 10.89
C LEU A 3 2.47 18.27 11.54
N PHE A 4 1.20 18.61 11.67
CA PHE A 4 0.19 17.72 12.25
C PHE A 4 0.02 16.45 11.41
N PHE A 5 -0.23 16.58 10.10
CA PHE A 5 -0.37 15.41 9.22
C PHE A 5 0.95 14.66 9.01
N GLY A 6 2.09 15.35 9.07
CA GLY A 6 3.41 14.72 9.05
C GLY A 6 3.63 13.81 10.26
N LEU A 7 3.36 14.32 11.46
CA LEU A 7 3.45 13.53 12.70
C LEU A 7 2.40 12.41 12.73
N LEU A 8 1.16 12.70 12.33
CA LEU A 8 0.08 11.72 12.25
C LEU A 8 0.46 10.57 11.30
N GLY A 9 0.94 10.90 10.10
CA GLY A 9 1.34 9.91 9.10
C GLY A 9 2.54 9.08 9.56
N LEU A 10 3.55 9.71 10.18
CA LEU A 10 4.71 9.01 10.74
C LEU A 10 4.31 8.04 11.85
N MET A 11 3.51 8.51 12.82
CA MET A 11 3.03 7.68 13.92
C MET A 11 2.15 6.53 13.40
N ALA A 12 1.22 6.83 12.48
CA ALA A 12 0.36 5.81 11.86
C ALA A 12 1.18 4.77 11.08
N LEU A 13 2.24 5.19 10.38
CA LEU A 13 3.12 4.29 9.63
C LEU A 13 3.86 3.34 10.57
N LEU A 14 4.44 3.88 11.64
CA LEU A 14 5.14 3.08 12.65
C LEU A 14 4.19 2.10 13.38
N LEU A 15 2.96 2.51 13.65
CA LEU A 15 1.93 1.65 14.21
C LEU A 15 1.43 0.59 13.20
N SER A 16 1.46 0.89 11.91
CA SER A 16 1.03 -0.03 10.84
C SER A 16 1.92 -1.27 10.71
N TYR A 17 3.14 -1.24 11.25
CA TYR A 17 4.00 -2.43 11.31
C TYR A 17 3.49 -3.51 12.29
N GLY A 18 2.52 -3.18 13.14
CA GLY A 18 1.97 -4.12 14.13
C GLY A 18 3.07 -4.69 15.02
N ASP A 19 3.00 -5.99 15.31
CA ASP A 19 3.96 -6.68 16.19
C ASP A 19 5.41 -6.70 15.66
N ASN A 20 5.64 -6.35 14.40
CA ASN A 20 7.00 -6.20 13.85
C ASN A 20 7.64 -4.84 14.21
N GLY A 21 6.87 -3.90 14.78
CA GLY A 21 7.34 -2.58 15.20
C GLY A 21 7.34 -2.41 16.73
N PHE A 22 8.20 -1.54 17.25
CA PHE A 22 8.28 -1.28 18.69
C PHE A 22 7.11 -0.45 19.25
N LEU A 23 6.45 0.34 18.40
CA LEU A 23 5.42 1.30 18.81
C LEU A 23 4.05 0.66 19.05
N TYR A 24 3.71 -0.37 18.28
CA TYR A 24 2.40 -1.02 18.37
C TYR A 24 2.19 -1.76 19.71
N PRO A 25 3.15 -2.57 20.23
CA PRO A 25 2.98 -3.21 21.54
C PRO A 25 2.82 -2.22 22.70
N LEU A 26 3.44 -1.03 22.59
CA LEU A 26 3.33 0.03 23.60
C LEU A 26 1.92 0.63 23.60
N PHE A 27 1.40 1.00 22.43
CA PHE A 27 0.06 1.56 22.27
C PHE A 27 -1.02 0.54 22.59
N TYR A 28 -0.82 -0.73 22.24
CA TYR A 28 -1.73 -1.81 22.61
C TYR A 28 -1.94 -1.87 24.13
N LYS A 29 -0.87 -1.80 24.93
CA LYS A 29 -0.95 -1.90 26.39
C LYS A 29 -1.50 -0.65 27.07
N ILE A 30 -1.20 0.54 26.56
CA ILE A 30 -1.42 1.80 27.27
C ILE A 30 -2.64 2.56 26.73
N ALA A 31 -2.90 2.50 25.43
CA ALA A 31 -3.94 3.32 24.82
C ALA A 31 -5.33 2.71 25.05
N PRO A 32 -6.27 3.47 25.65
CA PRO A 32 -7.60 2.97 25.94
C PRO A 32 -8.33 2.63 24.64
N GLY A 33 -8.90 1.42 24.59
CA GLY A 33 -9.68 0.94 23.45
C GLY A 33 -8.86 0.41 22.26
N TRP A 34 -7.53 0.56 22.25
CA TRP A 34 -6.68 0.02 21.19
C TRP A 34 -6.64 -1.52 21.18
N ASN A 35 -6.83 -2.13 22.35
CA ASN A 35 -6.96 -3.58 22.53
C ASN A 35 -8.17 -4.21 21.84
N TYR A 36 -9.20 -3.42 21.51
CA TYR A 36 -10.39 -3.93 20.80
C TYR A 36 -10.15 -4.15 19.31
N PHE A 37 -9.08 -3.58 18.75
CA PHE A 37 -8.86 -3.54 17.31
C PHE A 37 -7.45 -3.99 16.95
N ARG A 38 -7.30 -5.31 16.81
CA ARG A 38 -6.03 -6.00 16.49
C ARG A 38 -5.57 -5.85 15.02
N GLY A 39 -6.27 -5.07 14.20
CA GLY A 39 -6.04 -4.99 12.76
C GLY A 39 -5.06 -3.88 12.37
N GLN A 40 -3.88 -4.27 11.86
CA GLN A 40 -2.85 -3.40 11.28
C GLN A 40 -3.39 -2.52 10.14
N GLU A 41 -4.46 -2.97 9.49
CA GLU A 41 -5.11 -2.33 8.34
C GLU A 41 -5.70 -0.94 8.67
N ARG A 42 -6.08 -0.70 9.92
CA ARG A 42 -6.74 0.56 10.31
C ARG A 42 -5.80 1.74 10.30
N THR A 43 -4.58 1.52 10.76
CA THR A 43 -3.51 2.51 10.75
C THR A 43 -3.05 2.84 9.34
N ALA A 44 -3.13 1.88 8.40
CA ALA A 44 -2.83 2.13 6.99
C ALA A 44 -3.80 3.15 6.35
N TYR A 45 -5.06 3.22 6.78
CA TYR A 45 -5.98 4.27 6.34
C TYR A 45 -5.54 5.66 6.83
N LEU A 46 -5.04 5.77 8.06
CA LEU A 46 -4.51 7.04 8.59
C LEU A 46 -3.24 7.46 7.87
N VAL A 47 -2.36 6.52 7.52
CA VAL A 47 -1.19 6.79 6.67
C VAL A 47 -1.63 7.34 5.32
N THR A 48 -2.54 6.64 4.64
CA THR A 48 -3.05 7.06 3.33
C THR A 48 -3.68 8.45 3.39
N LEU A 49 -4.54 8.70 4.39
CA LEU A 49 -5.16 10.02 4.61
C LEU A 49 -4.11 11.12 4.79
N ALA A 50 -3.12 10.89 5.65
CA ALA A 50 -2.07 11.86 5.91
C ALA A 50 -1.26 12.17 4.64
N LEU A 51 -0.88 11.14 3.88
CA LEU A 51 -0.15 11.29 2.62
C LEU A 51 -0.99 12.01 1.55
N SER A 52 -2.30 11.74 1.46
CA SER A 52 -3.19 12.45 0.53
C SER A 52 -3.27 13.94 0.84
N VAL A 53 -3.46 14.30 2.12
CA VAL A 53 -3.50 15.72 2.55
C VAL A 53 -2.16 16.41 2.30
N LEU A 54 -1.04 15.78 2.69
CA LEU A 54 0.29 16.32 2.46
C LEU A 54 0.61 16.46 0.97
N SER A 55 0.16 15.53 0.13
CA SER A 55 0.34 15.62 -1.32
C SER A 55 -0.45 16.78 -1.92
N GLY A 56 -1.68 17.03 -1.46
CA GLY A 56 -2.48 18.18 -1.89
C GLY A 56 -1.83 19.52 -1.52
N ILE A 57 -1.36 19.64 -0.27
CA ILE A 57 -0.62 20.84 0.18
C ILE A 57 0.70 20.98 -0.59
N GLY A 58 1.40 19.87 -0.81
CA GLY A 58 2.64 19.82 -1.57
C GLY A 58 2.44 20.32 -3.00
N LEU A 59 1.39 19.87 -3.68
CA LEU A 59 1.03 20.34 -5.02
C LEU A 59 0.69 21.84 -5.05
N ALA A 60 -0.08 22.33 -4.07
CA ALA A 60 -0.40 23.75 -3.96
C ALA A 60 0.86 24.61 -3.75
N ALA A 61 1.76 24.21 -2.85
CA ALA A 61 3.04 24.89 -2.67
C ALA A 61 3.92 24.78 -3.93
N PHE A 62 3.85 23.65 -4.65
CA PHE A 62 4.63 23.40 -5.84
C PHE A 62 4.35 24.42 -6.94
N THR A 63 3.09 24.83 -7.13
CA THR A 63 2.67 25.78 -8.19
C THR A 63 3.16 27.20 -7.97
N GLU A 64 3.62 27.53 -6.75
CA GLU A 64 4.19 28.84 -6.39
C GLU A 64 5.73 28.83 -6.35
N MET A 65 6.37 27.64 -6.36
CA MET A 65 7.83 27.55 -6.25
C MET A 65 8.60 28.15 -7.43
N PRO A 66 9.79 28.75 -7.20
CA PRO A 66 10.69 29.17 -8.27
C PRO A 66 11.11 28.00 -9.17
N LEU A 67 11.24 28.27 -10.48
CA LEU A 67 11.59 27.26 -11.49
C LEU A 67 12.91 26.52 -11.18
N ALA A 68 13.91 27.23 -10.66
CA ALA A 68 15.19 26.62 -10.27
C ALA A 68 15.04 25.54 -9.19
N ARG A 69 14.23 25.81 -8.15
CA ARG A 69 13.93 24.83 -7.10
C ARG A 69 13.12 23.65 -7.63
N ARG A 70 12.13 23.91 -8.49
CA ARG A 70 11.38 22.84 -9.15
C ARG A 70 12.29 21.91 -9.94
N ARG A 71 13.18 22.46 -10.76
CA ARG A 71 14.16 21.68 -11.53
C ARG A 71 15.06 20.86 -10.61
N LEU A 72 15.57 21.44 -9.53
CA LEU A 72 16.36 20.71 -8.55
C LEU A 72 15.56 19.55 -7.94
N LEU A 73 14.32 19.77 -7.52
CA LEU A 73 13.46 18.73 -6.97
C LEU A 73 13.13 17.64 -8.00
N GLY A 74 12.88 18.02 -9.26
CA GLY A 74 12.66 17.07 -10.35
C GLY A 74 13.90 16.21 -10.61
N LEU A 75 15.09 16.81 -10.64
CA LEU A 75 16.35 16.09 -10.78
C LEU A 75 16.64 15.19 -9.57
N ALA A 76 16.39 15.68 -8.36
CA ALA A 76 16.55 14.90 -7.14
C ALA A 76 15.59 13.70 -7.12
N PHE A 77 14.35 13.88 -7.58
CA PHE A 77 13.37 12.81 -7.70
C PHE A 77 13.80 11.76 -8.75
N CYS A 78 14.20 12.19 -9.95
CA CYS A 78 14.73 11.27 -10.97
C CYS A 78 15.97 10.53 -10.49
N GLY A 79 16.90 11.22 -9.82
CA GLY A 79 18.09 10.63 -9.24
C GLY A 79 17.75 9.61 -8.15
N ALA A 80 16.78 9.92 -7.28
CA ALA A 80 16.30 9.00 -6.25
C ALA A 80 15.62 7.77 -6.87
N ALA A 81 14.83 7.93 -7.93
CA ALA A 81 14.21 6.82 -8.65
C ALA A 81 15.27 5.89 -9.28
N ILE A 82 16.28 6.47 -9.94
CA ILE A 82 17.42 5.70 -10.49
C ILE A 82 18.16 4.96 -9.37
N GLY A 83 18.49 5.67 -8.28
CA GLY A 83 19.18 5.10 -7.13
C GLY A 83 18.38 3.97 -6.46
N MET A 84 17.05 4.12 -6.37
CA MET A 84 16.17 3.10 -5.80
C MET A 84 16.09 1.87 -6.71
N VAL A 85 15.88 2.05 -8.02
CA VAL A 85 15.89 0.93 -8.98
C VAL A 85 17.22 0.17 -8.91
N TYR A 86 18.33 0.89 -8.96
CA TYR A 86 19.66 0.29 -8.87
C TYR A 86 19.89 -0.43 -7.54
N GLY A 87 19.54 0.20 -6.42
CA GLY A 87 19.68 -0.37 -5.08
C GLY A 87 18.86 -1.63 -4.88
N VAL A 88 17.61 -1.64 -5.33
CA VAL A 88 16.77 -2.86 -5.32
C VAL A 88 17.38 -3.94 -6.22
N GLY A 89 17.90 -3.56 -7.39
CA GLY A 89 18.61 -4.49 -8.28
C GLY A 89 19.83 -5.13 -7.62
N LEU A 90 20.58 -4.38 -6.81
CA LEU A 90 21.70 -4.92 -6.02
C LEU A 90 21.22 -5.88 -4.94
N LEU A 91 20.19 -5.51 -4.18
CA LEU A 91 19.61 -6.39 -3.15
C LEU A 91 19.07 -7.69 -3.77
N TYR A 92 18.47 -7.61 -4.95
CA TYR A 92 18.02 -8.79 -5.69
C TYR A 92 19.17 -9.71 -6.07
N GLN A 93 20.33 -9.14 -6.40
CA GLN A 93 21.54 -9.90 -6.75
C GLN A 93 22.18 -10.62 -5.56
N LEU A 94 22.06 -10.07 -4.35
CA LEU A 94 22.58 -10.71 -3.14
C LEU A 94 21.95 -12.07 -2.86
N ASN A 95 20.74 -12.32 -3.36
CA ASN A 95 20.04 -13.59 -3.21
C ASN A 95 20.51 -14.67 -4.23
N GLY A 96 21.62 -14.43 -4.95
CA GLY A 96 22.14 -15.35 -5.96
C GLY A 96 21.39 -15.33 -7.30
N ALA A 97 20.39 -14.46 -7.44
CA ALA A 97 19.68 -14.22 -8.69
C ALA A 97 20.39 -13.13 -9.52
N THR A 98 20.20 -13.09 -10.84
CA THR A 98 20.71 -11.97 -11.65
C THR A 98 19.56 -11.04 -12.04
N ALA A 99 19.59 -9.79 -11.55
CA ALA A 99 18.54 -8.81 -11.86
C ALA A 99 18.37 -8.57 -13.37
N ILE A 100 19.44 -8.76 -14.16
CA ILE A 100 19.43 -8.57 -15.62
C ILE A 100 18.70 -9.72 -16.35
N SER A 101 18.64 -10.93 -15.78
CA SER A 101 17.93 -12.04 -16.45
C SER A 101 16.43 -12.06 -16.14
N GLU A 102 16.00 -11.36 -15.10
CA GLU A 102 14.61 -11.37 -14.63
C GLU A 102 13.77 -10.32 -15.39
N TRP A 103 13.01 -10.76 -16.39
CA TRP A 103 12.13 -9.88 -17.19
C TRP A 103 11.19 -9.03 -16.34
N ARG A 104 10.59 -9.61 -15.29
CA ARG A 104 9.64 -8.89 -14.42
C ARG A 104 10.31 -7.71 -13.72
N TYR A 105 11.53 -7.90 -13.21
CA TYR A 105 12.30 -6.82 -12.59
C TYR A 105 12.61 -5.73 -13.63
N LEU A 106 13.08 -6.12 -14.83
CA LEU A 106 13.39 -5.16 -15.90
C LEU A 106 12.16 -4.35 -16.33
N ALA A 107 11.00 -4.98 -16.44
CA ALA A 107 9.76 -4.30 -16.78
C ALA A 107 9.34 -3.27 -15.70
N ILE A 108 9.43 -3.64 -14.42
CA ILE A 108 9.14 -2.73 -13.30
C ILE A 108 10.16 -1.57 -13.27
N ALA A 109 11.45 -1.87 -13.41
CA ALA A 109 12.52 -0.88 -13.47
C ALA A 109 12.31 0.11 -14.63
N PHE A 110 12.07 -0.39 -15.83
CA PHE A 110 11.80 0.42 -17.01
C PHE A 110 10.61 1.35 -16.81
N MET A 111 9.47 0.82 -16.35
CA MET A 111 8.27 1.64 -16.13
C MET A 111 8.48 2.67 -15.02
N THR A 112 9.18 2.31 -13.94
CA THR A 112 9.52 3.26 -12.86
C THR A 112 10.35 4.42 -13.39
N LEU A 113 11.38 4.13 -14.19
CA LEU A 113 12.24 5.16 -14.80
C LEU A 113 11.51 5.99 -15.84
N LEU A 114 10.62 5.39 -16.63
CA LEU A 114 9.79 6.08 -17.61
C LEU A 114 8.85 7.09 -16.93
N LEU A 115 8.12 6.65 -15.91
CA LEU A 115 7.20 7.49 -15.14
C LEU A 115 7.95 8.61 -14.39
N ALA A 116 9.10 8.30 -13.79
CA ALA A 116 9.94 9.29 -13.13
C ALA A 116 10.49 10.33 -14.11
N SER A 117 10.91 9.91 -15.30
CA SER A 117 11.39 10.81 -16.35
C SER A 117 10.29 11.73 -16.85
N PHE A 118 9.07 11.21 -17.04
CA PHE A 118 7.92 12.02 -17.45
C PHE A 118 7.53 13.04 -16.36
N PHE A 119 7.54 12.63 -15.09
CA PHE A 119 7.38 13.55 -13.96
C PHE A 119 8.45 14.65 -13.97
N GLY A 120 9.73 14.27 -14.10
CA GLY A 120 10.84 15.20 -14.17
C GLY A 120 10.70 16.21 -15.31
N LEU A 121 10.25 15.76 -16.48
CA LEU A 121 9.99 16.61 -17.65
C LEU A 121 8.87 17.63 -17.37
N LEU A 122 7.73 17.19 -16.81
CA LEU A 122 6.62 18.08 -16.44
C LEU A 122 7.07 19.17 -15.46
N VAL A 123 7.96 18.82 -14.54
CA VAL A 123 8.54 19.72 -13.54
C VAL A 123 9.58 20.68 -14.13
N TRP A 124 10.33 20.25 -15.14
CA TRP A 124 11.42 21.05 -15.73
C TRP A 124 10.91 22.22 -16.58
N LEU A 125 9.78 22.02 -17.26
CA LEU A 125 9.24 23.00 -18.19
C LEU A 125 8.79 24.31 -17.48
N PRO A 126 8.99 25.50 -18.09
CA PRO A 126 8.57 26.76 -17.50
C PRO A 126 7.05 26.95 -17.55
N GLY A 127 6.46 27.57 -16.51
CA GLY A 127 5.04 27.92 -16.43
C GLY A 127 4.12 26.79 -15.95
N TRP A 128 3.42 26.95 -14.83
CA TRP A 128 2.49 25.93 -14.32
C TRP A 128 1.05 26.26 -14.75
N GLY A 129 0.36 25.31 -15.37
CA GLY A 129 -1.02 25.49 -15.81
C GLY A 129 -1.90 24.30 -15.47
N HIS A 130 -3.21 24.46 -15.65
CA HIS A 130 -4.21 23.41 -15.38
C HIS A 130 -3.92 22.11 -16.14
N GLY A 131 -3.49 22.20 -17.41
CA GLY A 131 -3.14 21.03 -18.22
C GLY A 131 -1.99 20.19 -17.63
N ARG A 132 -1.03 20.81 -16.93
CA ARG A 132 0.06 20.07 -16.28
C ARG A 132 -0.40 19.39 -15.00
N SER A 133 -1.26 20.06 -14.24
CA SER A 133 -1.87 19.44 -13.06
C SER A 133 -2.72 18.23 -13.46
N PHE A 134 -3.45 18.34 -14.58
CA PHE A 134 -4.15 17.21 -15.17
C PHE A 134 -3.19 16.12 -15.65
N ALA A 135 -2.11 16.46 -16.34
CA ALA A 135 -1.09 15.49 -16.77
C ALA A 135 -0.44 14.75 -15.59
N LEU A 136 -0.18 15.43 -14.47
CA LEU A 136 0.30 14.81 -13.24
C LEU A 136 -0.72 13.89 -12.59
N LEU A 137 -2.00 14.28 -12.60
CA LEU A 137 -3.08 13.41 -12.13
C LEU A 137 -3.16 12.14 -12.97
N VAL A 138 -3.13 12.27 -14.30
CA VAL A 138 -3.09 11.12 -15.22
C VAL A 138 -1.85 10.27 -14.97
N LEU A 139 -0.68 10.87 -14.78
CA LEU A 139 0.56 10.14 -14.46
C LEU A 139 0.44 9.35 -13.15
N ALA A 140 -0.13 9.95 -12.11
CA ALA A 140 -0.36 9.30 -10.82
C ALA A 140 -1.34 8.13 -10.95
N LEU A 141 -2.40 8.29 -11.75
CA LEU A 141 -3.34 7.21 -12.05
C LEU A 141 -2.67 6.08 -12.83
N VAL A 142 -1.89 6.39 -13.88
CA VAL A 142 -1.14 5.38 -14.64
C VAL A 142 -0.19 4.62 -13.72
N ASN A 143 0.55 5.31 -12.84
CA ASN A 143 1.40 4.66 -11.85
C ASN A 143 0.60 3.73 -10.94
N LEU A 144 -0.53 4.20 -10.39
CA LEU A 144 -1.39 3.42 -9.51
C LEU A 144 -1.92 2.15 -10.21
N PHE A 145 -2.40 2.28 -11.44
CA PHE A 145 -2.90 1.16 -12.23
C PHE A 145 -1.80 0.18 -12.58
N TRP A 146 -0.62 0.66 -12.97
CA TRP A 146 0.54 -0.19 -13.27
C TRP A 146 0.98 -0.99 -12.05
N THR A 147 1.16 -0.34 -10.90
CA THR A 147 1.59 -1.00 -9.66
C THR A 147 0.57 -2.03 -9.16
N ASN A 148 -0.72 -1.77 -9.35
CA ASN A 148 -1.79 -2.66 -8.89
C ASN A 148 -2.33 -3.58 -10.01
N MET A 149 -1.72 -3.62 -11.19
CA MET A 149 -2.29 -4.33 -12.33
C MET A 149 -2.51 -5.81 -12.06
N GLY A 150 -1.62 -6.44 -11.29
CA GLY A 150 -1.73 -7.85 -10.90
C GLY A 150 -2.77 -8.15 -9.82
N THR A 151 -3.33 -7.13 -9.16
CA THR A 151 -4.32 -7.29 -8.08
C THR A 151 -5.67 -6.62 -8.40
N ASN A 152 -5.72 -5.77 -9.42
CA ASN A 152 -6.93 -5.04 -9.84
C ASN A 152 -8.01 -5.95 -10.44
N ILE A 153 -7.61 -7.06 -11.07
CA ILE A 153 -8.52 -8.02 -11.71
C ILE A 153 -8.26 -9.38 -11.06
N SER A 154 -9.26 -9.94 -10.39
CA SER A 154 -9.15 -11.31 -9.90
C SER A 154 -9.39 -12.30 -11.03
N ASP A 155 -8.56 -13.34 -11.12
CA ASP A 155 -8.69 -14.43 -12.09
C ASP A 155 -9.99 -15.23 -11.94
N PHE A 156 -10.72 -14.99 -10.86
CA PHE A 156 -11.96 -15.67 -10.49
C PHE A 156 -13.08 -14.66 -10.24
N GLY A 157 -14.30 -15.06 -10.63
CA GLY A 157 -15.50 -14.27 -10.43
C GLY A 157 -15.83 -14.05 -8.95
N PRO A 158 -16.62 -13.01 -8.62
CA PRO A 158 -16.95 -12.66 -7.24
C PRO A 158 -17.63 -13.80 -6.47
N ALA A 159 -18.40 -14.66 -7.15
CA ALA A 159 -19.02 -15.85 -6.56
C ALA A 159 -18.00 -16.84 -5.97
N ARG A 160 -16.75 -16.87 -6.45
CA ARG A 160 -15.70 -17.73 -5.88
C ARG A 160 -15.16 -17.20 -4.56
N LYS A 161 -15.28 -15.89 -4.31
CA LYS A 161 -14.89 -15.25 -3.04
C LYS A 161 -15.89 -15.54 -1.91
N THR A 162 -17.05 -16.09 -2.24
CA THR A 162 -18.08 -16.53 -1.29
C THR A 162 -18.14 -18.05 -1.14
N ILE A 163 -17.33 -18.81 -1.89
CA ILE A 163 -17.21 -20.26 -1.69
C ILE A 163 -16.44 -20.46 -0.38
N LEU A 164 -17.08 -21.16 0.56
CA LEU A 164 -16.43 -21.57 1.80
C LEU A 164 -15.15 -22.33 1.46
N ALA A 165 -14.09 -22.09 2.22
CA ALA A 165 -12.91 -22.94 2.13
C ALA A 165 -13.32 -24.40 2.38
N PRO A 166 -12.72 -25.39 1.69
CA PRO A 166 -13.14 -26.79 1.80
C PRO A 166 -13.08 -27.32 3.24
N GLU A 167 -12.20 -26.76 4.08
CA GLU A 167 -12.15 -27.05 5.51
C GLU A 167 -13.40 -26.56 6.26
N MET A 168 -13.95 -25.41 5.83
CA MET A 168 -15.18 -24.83 6.38
C MET A 168 -16.42 -25.58 5.91
N GLU A 169 -16.44 -26.06 4.66
CA GLU A 169 -17.50 -26.92 4.14
C GLU A 169 -17.52 -28.27 4.85
N ALA A 170 -16.35 -28.86 5.11
CA ALA A 170 -16.19 -30.08 5.89
C ALA A 170 -16.65 -29.90 7.36
N LEU A 171 -16.35 -28.74 7.97
CA LEU A 171 -16.79 -28.43 9.33
C LEU A 171 -18.31 -28.19 9.39
N ALA A 172 -18.88 -27.44 8.43
CA ALA A 172 -20.31 -27.20 8.36
C ALA A 172 -21.11 -28.49 8.13
N THR A 173 -20.60 -29.39 7.28
CA THR A 173 -21.20 -30.72 7.07
C THR A 173 -21.05 -31.63 8.29
N ALA A 174 -19.92 -31.59 8.99
CA ALA A 174 -19.74 -32.32 10.25
C ALA A 174 -20.70 -31.82 11.35
N LEU A 175 -20.86 -30.50 11.49
CA LEU A 175 -21.81 -29.89 12.43
C LEU A 175 -23.27 -30.22 12.07
N ALA A 176 -23.64 -30.17 10.78
CA ALA A 176 -24.98 -30.52 10.33
C ALA A 176 -25.30 -32.02 10.50
N ALA A 177 -24.28 -32.89 10.44
CA ALA A 177 -24.42 -34.32 10.68
C ALA A 177 -24.51 -34.70 12.17
N GLN A 178 -24.11 -33.80 13.08
CA GLN A 178 -24.08 -34.04 14.51
C GLN A 178 -25.33 -33.43 15.17
N SER A 179 -26.40 -34.21 15.24
CA SER A 179 -27.73 -33.80 15.72
C SER A 179 -27.92 -33.85 17.25
N ASP A 180 -26.90 -34.22 18.03
CA ASP A 180 -26.94 -34.23 19.50
C ASP A 180 -25.97 -33.19 20.09
N ALA A 181 -26.56 -32.14 20.68
CA ALA A 181 -25.92 -30.92 21.19
C ALA A 181 -24.97 -31.10 22.40
N SER A 182 -24.49 -32.32 22.68
CA SER A 182 -23.73 -32.63 23.90
C SER A 182 -22.22 -32.78 23.72
N ASP A 183 -21.73 -32.92 22.48
CA ASP A 183 -20.29 -33.09 22.19
C ASP A 183 -19.87 -32.36 20.91
N LEU A 184 -20.17 -31.05 20.86
CA LEU A 184 -19.71 -30.20 19.77
C LEU A 184 -18.18 -30.05 19.84
N PRO A 185 -17.45 -30.26 18.72
CA PRO A 185 -16.01 -30.08 18.69
C PRO A 185 -15.66 -28.66 19.15
N GLY A 186 -14.71 -28.56 20.10
CA GLY A 186 -14.35 -27.32 20.76
C GLY A 186 -14.10 -26.18 19.77
N ARG A 187 -14.59 -24.97 20.12
CA ARG A 187 -14.50 -23.72 19.33
C ARG A 187 -13.25 -23.68 18.43
N VAL A 188 -13.45 -23.96 17.14
CA VAL A 188 -12.43 -23.73 16.13
C VAL A 188 -12.35 -22.22 15.89
N TYR A 189 -11.17 -21.64 16.08
CA TYR A 189 -10.97 -20.21 15.87
C TYR A 189 -11.11 -19.93 14.37
N ASN A 190 -12.24 -19.32 14.00
CA ASN A 190 -12.61 -19.12 12.62
C ASN A 190 -12.28 -17.70 12.17
N GLU A 191 -11.21 -17.55 11.38
CA GLU A 191 -10.87 -16.26 10.76
C GLU A 191 -11.80 -15.92 9.57
N PHE A 192 -12.47 -16.93 8.99
CA PHE A 192 -13.48 -16.79 7.94
C PHE A 192 -14.87 -17.04 8.52
N ARG A 193 -15.37 -16.05 9.28
CA ARG A 193 -16.69 -16.06 9.96
C ARG A 193 -17.75 -16.85 9.18
N LEU A 194 -18.09 -18.03 9.68
CA LEU A 194 -19.42 -18.60 9.46
C LEU A 194 -20.39 -17.60 10.06
N TYR A 195 -21.34 -17.10 9.26
CA TYR A 195 -22.18 -15.97 9.64
C TYR A 195 -23.22 -16.31 10.73
N GLU A 196 -23.31 -17.56 11.17
CA GLU A 196 -24.35 -18.01 12.09
C GLU A 196 -23.75 -18.93 13.16
N ASP A 197 -23.18 -18.31 14.19
CA ASP A 197 -23.07 -18.88 15.54
C ASP A 197 -23.61 -17.81 16.51
N TYR A 198 -24.94 -17.77 16.64
CA TYR A 198 -25.67 -17.14 17.74
C TYR A 198 -26.69 -18.13 18.29
#